data_AF-A0A558ATW1-F1
#
_entry.id   AF-A0A558ATW1-F1
#
_cell.length_a   1.000
_cell.length_b   1.000
_cell.length_c   1.000
_cell.angle_alpha   90.00
_cell.angle_beta   90.00
_cell.angle_gamma   90.00
#
_symmetry.space_group_name_H-M   'P 1'
#
loop_
_entity.id
_entity.type
_entity.pdbx_description
1 polymer ?
#
loop_
_entity_poly.entity_id
_entity_poly.type
_entity_poly.pdbx_seq_one_letter_code
_entity_poly.pdbx_strand_id
1 'polypeptide(L)' 'MNRNTLKWLNFTLTIIALFAIYVFLDGIIDPSMQGLLIIGLLIVGMVSLVLVLRRENENGK' A
#
# COMPACT_ATOMS: atom_id res chain seq x y z
N MET A 1 11.23 -2.17 -21.37
CA MET A 1 10.25 -1.86 -20.31
C MET A 1 10.97 -1.01 -19.26
N ASN A 2 10.47 0.19 -18.96
CA ASN A 2 11.17 1.14 -18.09
C ASN A 2 11.13 0.64 -16.62
N ARG A 3 12.29 0.59 -15.94
CA ARG A 3 12.41 0.10 -14.55
C ARG A 3 11.58 0.96 -13.58
N ASN A 4 11.39 2.24 -13.87
CA ASN A 4 10.53 3.13 -13.08
C ASN A 4 9.05 2.78 -13.22
N THR A 5 8.61 2.38 -14.42
CA THR A 5 7.22 1.91 -14.65
C THR A 5 6.93 0.63 -13.86
N LEU A 6 7.89 -0.30 -13.77
CA LEU A 6 7.74 -1.53 -12.99
C LEU A 6 7.67 -1.28 -11.48
N LYS A 7 8.39 -0.27 -10.96
CA LYS A 7 8.32 0.13 -9.55
C LYS A 7 6.98 0.77 -9.22
N TRP A 8 6.55 1.74 -10.03
CA TRP A 8 5.25 2.38 -9.87
C TRP A 8 4.09 1.40 -10.02
N LEU A 9 4.22 0.41 -10.90
CA LEU A 9 3.24 -0.67 -11.03
C LEU A 9 3.08 -1.48 -9.73
N ASN A 10 4.18 -1.88 -9.09
CA ASN A 10 4.14 -2.60 -7.81
C ASN A 10 3.53 -1.75 -6.69
N PHE A 11 3.79 -0.44 -6.68
CA PHE A 11 3.18 0.48 -5.74
C PHE A 11 1.66 0.58 -5.97
N THR A 12 1.23 0.83 -7.20
CA THR A 12 -0.18 0.90 -7.57
C THR A 12 -0.92 -0.40 -7.25
N LEU A 13 -0.31 -1.55 -7.51
CA LEU A 13 -0.85 -2.87 -7.12
C LEU A 13 -1.04 -2.99 -5.61
N THR A 14 -0.11 -2.46 -4.81
CA THR A 14 -0.23 -2.43 -3.35
C THR A 14 -1.40 -1.55 -2.91
N ILE A 15 -1.57 -0.37 -3.50
CA ILE A 15 -2.69 0.53 -3.18
C ILE A 15 -4.03 -0.12 -3.53
N ILE A 16 -4.13 -0.76 -4.70
CA ILE A 16 -5.34 -1.49 -5.12
C ILE A 16 -5.63 -2.65 -4.15
N ALA A 17 -4.61 -3.40 -3.73
CA ALA A 17 -4.77 -4.49 -2.78
C ALA A 17 -5.26 -3.99 -1.40
N LEU A 18 -4.68 -2.90 -0.89
CA LEU A 18 -5.11 -2.30 0.39
C LEU A 18 -6.57 -1.82 0.30
N PHE A 19 -6.96 -1.22 -0.82
CA PHE A 19 -8.33 -0.79 -1.04
C PHE A 19 -9.29 -1.98 -1.15
N ALA A 20 -8.91 -3.05 -1.86
CA ALA A 20 -9.71 -4.27 -1.95
C ALA A 20 -9.89 -4.93 -0.58
N ILE A 21 -8.84 -4.99 0.25
CA ILE A 21 -8.93 -5.48 1.62
C ILE A 21 -9.89 -4.62 2.44
N TYR A 22 -9.80 -3.28 2.35
CA TYR A 22 -10.70 -2.37 3.05
C TYR A 22 -12.17 -2.65 2.67
N VAL A 23 -12.49 -2.65 1.37
CA VAL A 23 -13.85 -2.88 0.88
C VAL A 23 -14.36 -4.28 1.21
N PHE A 24 -13.49 -5.30 1.17
CA PHE A 24 -13.88 -6.67 1.48
C PHE A 24 -14.18 -6.86 2.98
N LEU A 25 -13.44 -6.16 3.84
CA LEU A 25 -13.63 -6.21 5.29
C LEU A 25 -14.73 -5.24 5.77
N ASP A 26 -15.09 -4.25 4.94
CA ASP A 26 -16.20 -3.34 5.20
C ASP A 26 -17.52 -4.11 5.26
N GLY A 27 -18.13 -4.13 6.44
CA GLY A 27 -19.36 -4.89 6.72
C GLY A 27 -19.15 -6.32 7.26
N ILE A 28 -17.91 -6.85 7.25
CA ILE A 28 -17.57 -8.10 7.96
C ILE A 28 -17.09 -7.82 9.37
N ILE A 29 -16.34 -6.73 9.55
CA ILE A 29 -15.63 -6.45 10.80
C ILE A 29 -16.48 -5.57 11.73
N ASP A 30 -16.42 -5.86 13.03
CA ASP A 30 -17.07 -5.06 14.06
C ASP A 30 -16.68 -3.56 13.96
N PRO A 31 -17.63 -2.63 14.17
CA PRO A 31 -17.35 -1.19 14.08
C PRO A 31 -16.22 -0.72 15.00
N SER A 32 -16.02 -1.41 16.13
CA SER A 32 -14.94 -1.13 17.09
C SER A 32 -13.54 -1.48 16.55
N MET A 33 -13.44 -2.45 15.63
CA MET A 33 -12.17 -2.87 15.01
C MET A 33 -11.88 -2.14 13.69
N GLN A 34 -12.86 -1.44 13.12
CA GLN A 34 -12.71 -0.67 11.88
C GLN A 34 -11.58 0.37 11.98
N GLY A 35 -11.43 1.00 13.16
CA GLY A 35 -10.32 1.93 13.43
C GLY A 35 -8.95 1.27 13.38
N LEU A 36 -8.80 0.07 13.96
CA LEU A 36 -7.55 -0.70 13.91
C LEU A 36 -7.21 -1.14 12.48
N LEU A 37 -8.22 -1.51 11.70
CA LEU A 37 -8.07 -1.84 10.29
C LEU A 37 -7.50 -0.69 9.47
N ILE A 38 -8.09 0.51 9.62
CA ILE A 38 -7.65 1.72 8.92
C ILE A 38 -6.21 2.06 9.31
N ILE A 39 -5.88 1.98 10.60
CA ILE A 39 -4.50 2.21 11.07
C ILE A 39 -3.53 1.20 10.46
N GLY A 40 -3.90 -0.09 10.43
CA GLY A 40 -3.08 -1.13 9.80
C GLY A 40 -2.84 -0.88 8.31
N LEU A 41 -3.90 -0.55 7.56
CA LEU A 41 -3.82 -0.22 6.14
C LEU A 41 -2.93 1.01 5.88
N LEU A 42 -3.02 2.04 6.73
CA LEU A 42 -2.18 3.23 6.64
C LEU A 42 -0.71 2.91 6.88
N ILE A 43 -0.39 2.08 7.88
CA ILE A 43 0.99 1.66 8.16
C ILE A 43 1.56 0.90 6.96
N VAL A 44 0.81 -0.07 6.41
CA VAL A 44 1.25 -0.84 5.24
C VAL A 44 1.44 0.07 4.01
N GLY A 45 0.52 1.02 3.80
CA GLY A 45 0.64 2.02 2.74
C GLY A 45 1.89 2.88 2.87
N MET A 46 2.18 3.38 4.08
CA MET A 46 3.39 4.16 4.35
C MET A 46 4.67 3.36 4.15
N VAL A 47 4.72 2.11 4.64
CA VAL A 47 5.89 1.24 4.45
C VAL A 47 6.13 0.95 2.97
N SER A 48 5.07 0.68 2.21
CA SER A 48 5.16 0.47 0.76
C SER A 48 5.68 1.72 0.04
N LEU A 49 5.17 2.90 0.40
CA LEU A 49 5.63 4.18 -0.15
C LEU A 49 7.12 4.43 0.16
N VAL A 50 7.55 4.23 1.40
CA VAL A 50 8.94 4.40 1.82
C VAL A 50 9.86 3.44 1.05
N LEU A 51 9.47 2.19 0.83
CA LEU A 51 10.24 1.22 0.05
C LEU A 51 10.40 1.63 -1.41
N VAL A 52 9.34 2.19 -2.01
CA VAL A 52 9.35 2.70 -3.39
C VAL A 52 10.29 3.89 -3.51
N LEU A 53 10.21 4.85 -2.57
CA LEU A 53 11.07 6.04 -2.53
C LEU A 53 12.53 5.71 -2.21
N ARG A 54 12.81 4.78 -1.27
CA ARG A 54 14.19 4.33 -0.98
C ARG A 54 14.84 3.69 -2.20
N ARG A 55 14.11 2.83 -2.91
CA ARG A 55 14.60 2.20 -4.14
C ARG A 55 14.81 3.21 -5.28
N GLU A 56 14.14 4.34 -5.27
CA GLU A 56 14.40 5.42 -6.23
C GLU A 56 15.78 6.04 -5.99
N ASN A 57 16.11 6.33 -4.73
CA ASN A 57 17.41 6.87 -4.33
C ASN A 57 18.60 5.93 -4.61
N GLU A 58 18.41 4.62 -4.54
CA GLU A 58 19.47 3.63 -4.83
C GLU A 58 19.72 3.41 -6.33
N ASN A 59 18.71 3.63 -7.19
CA ASN A 59 18.83 3.47 -8.65
C ASN A 59 19.24 4.76 -9.37
N GLY A 60 19.43 5.88 -8.65
CA GLY A 60 19.86 7.17 -9.17
C GLY A 60 21.38 7.39 -9.16
N LYS A 61 22.17 6.34 -8.90
CA LYS A 61 23.63 6.34 -9.06
C LYS A 61 24.04 5.53 -10.29
#